data_AF-A0A150KXH8-F1
#
_entry.id   AF-A0A150KXH8-F1
#
_cell.length_a   1.000
_cell.length_b   1.000
_cell.length_c   1.000
_cell.angle_alpha   90.00
_cell.angle_beta   90.00
_cell.angle_gamma   90.00
#
_symmetry.space_group_name_H-M   'P 1'
#
loop_
_entity.id
_entity.type
_entity.pdbx_description
1 polymer ?
#
loop_
_entity_poly.entity_id
_entity_poly.type
_entity_poly.pdbx_seq_one_letter_code
_entity_poly.pdbx_strand_id
1 'polypeptide(L)'
;MNTNEKVFEVRTNRLGRFELYQDGKLVQKVCRTCGKVKLASEFPRNSHGHHRPDCRECFNKRQREYLREHNDWKAVYRQRDRARQFGAPDNYTLEDYLELKAFANGRCMISGKKTDKLQVDHVMTLSKKVLGSTKGNIILVCEEVNQAKRDMSLFEFLQSERSRGLVDREQLERTIRYLADANGMTPQEYLDFLYRAEELAKDIKEFFENENKAN
;
A
#
# COMPACT_ATOMS: atom_id res chain seq x y z
N MET A 1 -41.84 -23.54 -42.02
CA MET A 1 -40.50 -23.78 -41.46
C MET A 1 -39.84 -22.43 -41.24
N ASN A 2 -39.89 -21.89 -40.02
CA ASN A 2 -39.15 -20.66 -39.69
C ASN A 2 -37.72 -21.06 -39.39
N THR A 3 -36.85 -20.97 -40.40
CA THR A 3 -35.41 -20.95 -40.17
C THR A 3 -35.09 -19.66 -39.42
N ASN A 4 -34.96 -19.75 -38.10
CA ASN A 4 -34.28 -18.73 -37.29
C ASN A 4 -32.82 -18.68 -37.76
N GLU A 5 -32.56 -18.07 -38.91
CA GLU A 5 -31.21 -17.76 -39.34
C GLU A 5 -30.63 -16.78 -38.33
N LYS A 6 -29.65 -17.25 -37.55
CA LYS A 6 -28.88 -16.39 -36.67
C LYS A 6 -28.13 -15.41 -37.55
N VAL A 7 -28.60 -14.16 -37.61
CA VAL A 7 -27.93 -13.11 -38.36
C VAL A 7 -26.70 -12.68 -37.59
N PHE A 8 -25.53 -12.99 -38.16
CA PHE A 8 -24.25 -12.51 -37.65
C PHE A 8 -23.82 -11.29 -38.44
N GLU A 9 -23.42 -10.24 -37.74
CA GLU A 9 -22.90 -9.01 -38.31
C GLU A 9 -21.41 -8.87 -37.96
N VAL A 10 -20.58 -8.69 -38.98
CA VAL A 10 -19.15 -8.42 -38.79
C VAL A 10 -18.92 -6.91 -38.87
N ARG A 11 -18.39 -6.33 -37.80
CA ARG A 11 -18.00 -4.92 -37.73
C ARG A 11 -16.48 -4.81 -37.63
N THR A 12 -15.94 -3.67 -38.03
CA THR A 12 -14.52 -3.35 -37.83
C THR A 12 -14.41 -2.22 -36.83
N ASN A 13 -13.62 -2.41 -35.77
CA ASN A 13 -13.40 -1.35 -34.78
C ASN A 13 -12.38 -0.33 -35.27
N ARG A 14 -12.19 0.74 -34.48
CA ARG A 14 -11.28 1.86 -34.78
C ARG A 14 -9.82 1.47 -35.02
N LEU A 15 -9.41 0.25 -34.64
CA LEU A 15 -8.06 -0.28 -34.84
C LEU A 15 -7.97 -1.23 -36.04
N GLY A 16 -8.99 -1.27 -36.91
CA GLY A 16 -9.00 -2.15 -38.08
C GLY A 16 -9.23 -3.62 -37.75
N ARG A 17 -9.76 -3.95 -36.56
CA ARG A 17 -9.97 -5.34 -36.12
C ARG A 17 -11.43 -5.71 -36.13
N PHE A 18 -11.72 -6.93 -36.56
CA PHE A 18 -13.09 -7.39 -36.65
C PHE A 18 -13.70 -7.71 -35.29
N GLU A 19 -15.02 -7.53 -35.22
CA GLU A 19 -15.90 -7.81 -34.11
C GLU A 19 -17.14 -8.51 -34.68
N LEU A 20 -17.56 -9.60 -34.05
CA LEU A 20 -18.72 -10.38 -34.45
C LEU A 20 -19.89 -10.06 -33.53
N TYR A 21 -21.00 -9.64 -34.11
CA TYR A 21 -22.25 -9.35 -33.43
C TYR A 21 -23.30 -10.37 -33.81
N GLN A 22 -24.15 -10.74 -32.85
CA GLN A 22 -25.36 -11.52 -33.07
C GLN A 22 -26.49 -10.82 -32.33
N ASP A 23 -27.59 -10.52 -33.03
CA ASP A 23 -28.75 -9.83 -32.47
C ASP A 23 -28.37 -8.51 -31.76
N GLY A 24 -27.43 -7.76 -32.36
CA GLY A 24 -26.89 -6.50 -31.81
C GLY A 24 -25.93 -6.65 -30.62
N LYS A 25 -25.65 -7.88 -30.15
CA LYS A 25 -24.72 -8.16 -29.04
C LYS A 25 -23.38 -8.64 -29.55
N LEU A 26 -22.30 -8.10 -28.97
CA LEU A 26 -20.95 -8.55 -29.27
C LEU A 26 -20.74 -9.99 -28.78
N VAL A 27 -20.41 -10.90 -29.69
CA VAL A 27 -20.18 -12.33 -29.42
C VAL A 27 -18.70 -12.67 -29.45
N GLN A 28 -17.94 -12.13 -30.42
CA GLN A 28 -16.50 -12.36 -30.53
C GLN A 28 -15.76 -11.09 -30.92
N LYS A 29 -14.50 -11.00 -30.50
CA LYS A 29 -13.59 -9.96 -30.95
C LYS A 29 -12.15 -10.43 -30.94
N VAL A 30 -11.30 -9.72 -31.68
CA VAL A 30 -9.86 -9.95 -31.70
C VAL A 30 -9.19 -9.32 -30.48
N CYS A 31 -8.39 -10.09 -29.75
CA CYS A 31 -7.57 -9.60 -28.65
C CYS A 31 -6.44 -8.71 -29.16
N ARG A 32 -6.26 -7.53 -28.56
CA ARG A 32 -5.20 -6.60 -28.96
C ARG A 32 -3.79 -7.11 -28.73
N THR A 33 -3.57 -7.87 -27.67
CA THR A 33 -2.23 -8.34 -27.29
C THR A 33 -1.84 -9.61 -28.02
N CYS A 34 -2.69 -10.64 -28.03
CA CYS A 34 -2.33 -11.94 -28.62
C CYS A 34 -2.85 -12.15 -30.04
N GLY A 35 -3.66 -11.22 -30.59
CA GLY A 35 -4.21 -11.31 -31.94
C GLY A 35 -5.27 -12.40 -32.16
N LYS A 36 -5.56 -13.23 -31.14
CA LYS A 36 -6.54 -14.33 -31.26
C LYS A 36 -7.97 -13.81 -31.20
N VAL A 37 -8.83 -14.46 -31.98
CA VAL A 37 -10.30 -14.31 -31.92
C VAL A 37 -10.79 -15.04 -30.67
N LYS A 38 -11.54 -14.36 -29.82
CA LYS A 38 -12.06 -14.91 -28.55
C LYS A 38 -13.50 -14.48 -28.31
N LEU A 39 -14.20 -15.20 -27.44
CA LEU A 39 -15.56 -14.83 -27.04
C LEU A 39 -15.53 -13.51 -26.27
N ALA A 40 -16.57 -12.67 -26.43
CA ALA A 40 -16.69 -11.40 -25.74
C ALA A 40 -16.64 -11.57 -24.20
N SER A 41 -17.17 -12.69 -23.68
CA SER A 41 -17.11 -13.05 -22.26
C SER A 41 -15.68 -13.25 -21.71
N GLU A 42 -14.72 -13.58 -22.58
CA GLU A 42 -13.30 -13.70 -22.22
C GLU A 42 -12.61 -12.34 -22.10
N PHE A 43 -13.28 -11.23 -22.38
CA PHE A 43 -12.75 -9.87 -22.21
C PHE A 43 -13.33 -9.24 -20.94
N PRO A 44 -12.48 -8.85 -19.96
CA PRO A 44 -12.95 -8.13 -18.77
C PRO A 44 -13.74 -6.88 -19.14
N ARG A 45 -14.71 -6.48 -18.30
CA ARG A 45 -15.44 -5.23 -18.47
C ARG A 45 -14.80 -4.11 -17.64
N ASN A 46 -14.87 -2.88 -18.12
CA ASN A 46 -14.55 -1.71 -17.31
C ASN A 46 -15.75 -1.29 -16.44
N SER A 47 -15.56 -0.26 -15.60
CA SER A 47 -16.63 0.30 -14.74
C SER A 47 -17.85 0.80 -15.54
N HIS A 48 -17.64 1.21 -16.79
CA HIS A 48 -18.69 1.64 -17.71
C HIS A 48 -19.33 0.48 -18.50
N GLY A 49 -19.03 -0.78 -18.13
CA GLY A 49 -19.61 -1.97 -18.75
C GLY A 49 -19.03 -2.37 -20.12
N HIS A 50 -18.06 -1.62 -20.67
CA HIS A 50 -17.43 -1.92 -21.95
C HIS A 50 -16.36 -3.01 -21.84
N HIS A 51 -16.31 -3.90 -22.83
CA HIS A 51 -15.25 -4.91 -22.94
C HIS A 51 -13.89 -4.25 -23.18
N ARG A 52 -12.89 -4.66 -22.40
CA ARG A 52 -11.50 -4.26 -22.58
C ARG A 52 -10.97 -4.72 -23.96
N PRO A 53 -9.92 -4.09 -24.48
CA PRO A 53 -9.31 -4.47 -25.76
C PRO A 53 -8.49 -5.77 -25.69
N ASP A 54 -8.05 -6.16 -24.50
CA ASP A 54 -7.22 -7.34 -24.27
C ASP A 54 -8.05 -8.44 -23.60
N CYS A 55 -7.84 -9.69 -24.00
CA CYS A 55 -8.50 -10.83 -23.35
C CYS A 55 -8.05 -10.94 -21.89
N ARG A 56 -8.81 -11.67 -21.08
CA ARG A 56 -8.59 -11.82 -19.63
C ARG A 56 -7.18 -12.31 -19.31
N GLU A 57 -6.65 -13.28 -20.07
CA GLU A 57 -5.29 -13.79 -19.90
C GLU A 57 -4.24 -12.70 -20.11
N CYS A 58 -4.28 -12.01 -21.25
CA CYS A 58 -3.33 -10.94 -21.58
C CYS A 58 -3.46 -9.76 -20.61
N PHE A 59 -4.68 -9.38 -20.25
CA PHE A 59 -4.94 -8.35 -19.26
C PHE A 59 -4.34 -8.73 -17.89
N ASN A 60 -4.62 -9.95 -17.41
CA ASN A 60 -4.12 -10.42 -16.13
C ASN A 60 -2.60 -10.52 -16.11
N LYS A 61 -1.97 -10.99 -17.19
CA LYS A 61 -0.52 -11.02 -17.34
C LYS A 61 0.08 -9.62 -17.19
N ARG A 62 -0.41 -8.66 -17.97
CA ARG A 62 0.05 -7.26 -17.89
C ARG A 62 -0.20 -6.63 -16.52
N GLN A 63 -1.33 -6.92 -15.89
CA GLN A 63 -1.60 -6.43 -14.53
C GLN A 63 -0.62 -7.01 -13.51
N ARG A 64 -0.27 -8.30 -13.61
CA ARG A 64 0.74 -8.92 -12.73
C ARG A 64 2.13 -8.32 -12.93
N GLU A 65 2.54 -8.08 -14.17
CA GLU A 65 3.81 -7.43 -14.50
C GLU A 65 3.85 -6.00 -13.95
N TYR A 66 2.81 -5.20 -14.23
CA TYR A 66 2.68 -3.85 -13.68
C TYR A 66 2.74 -3.83 -12.15
N LEU A 67 2.04 -4.75 -11.48
CA LEU A 67 2.10 -4.88 -10.03
C LEU A 67 3.51 -5.23 -9.55
N ARG A 68 4.20 -6.19 -10.18
CA ARG A 68 5.58 -6.54 -9.78
C ARG A 68 6.52 -5.36 -9.88
N GLU A 69 6.40 -4.57 -10.95
CA GLU A 69 7.27 -3.40 -11.19
C GLU A 69 6.90 -2.20 -10.29
N HIS A 70 5.63 -2.03 -9.95
CA HIS A 70 5.13 -0.80 -9.30
C HIS A 70 4.61 -1.02 -7.87
N ASN A 71 4.70 -2.23 -7.30
CA ASN A 71 4.20 -2.51 -5.95
C ASN A 71 4.91 -1.65 -4.89
N ASP A 72 6.24 -1.47 -5.04
CA ASP A 72 7.03 -0.65 -4.13
C ASP A 72 6.61 0.83 -4.24
N TRP A 73 6.43 1.33 -5.47
CA TRP A 73 5.91 2.70 -5.70
C TRP A 73 4.51 2.89 -5.09
N LYS A 74 3.62 1.90 -5.23
CA LYS A 74 2.27 1.95 -4.64
C LYS A 74 2.31 1.95 -3.12
N ALA A 75 3.23 1.19 -2.51
CA ALA A 75 3.40 1.17 -1.07
C ALA A 75 3.77 2.58 -0.56
N VAL A 76 4.73 3.23 -1.20
CA VAL A 76 5.16 4.60 -0.89
C VAL A 76 4.02 5.59 -1.10
N TYR A 77 3.39 5.57 -2.28
CA TYR A 77 2.27 6.47 -2.60
C TYR A 77 1.15 6.39 -1.57
N ARG A 78 0.79 5.16 -1.14
CA ARG A 78 -0.24 4.96 -0.12
C ARG A 78 0.14 5.58 1.23
N GLN A 79 1.41 5.49 1.66
CA GLN A 79 1.81 6.10 2.93
C GLN A 79 1.81 7.62 2.87
N ARG A 80 2.22 8.21 1.73
CA ARG A 80 2.16 9.65 1.52
C ARG A 80 0.73 10.16 1.52
N ASP A 81 -0.16 9.48 0.80
CA ASP A 81 -1.59 9.81 0.76
C ASP A 81 -2.22 9.77 2.16
N ARG A 82 -1.93 8.72 2.94
CA ARG A 82 -2.36 8.65 4.34
C ARG A 82 -1.83 9.82 5.17
N ALA A 83 -0.55 10.17 5.08
CA ALA A 83 -0.01 11.30 5.83
C ALA A 83 -0.71 12.63 5.47
N ARG A 84 -0.99 12.86 4.18
CA ARG A 84 -1.75 14.05 3.72
C ARG A 84 -3.15 14.12 4.31
N GLN A 85 -3.86 12.98 4.40
CA GLN A 85 -5.19 12.94 5.01
C GLN A 85 -5.18 13.38 6.49
N PHE A 86 -4.06 13.20 7.18
CA PHE A 86 -3.86 13.65 8.56
C PHE A 86 -3.19 15.02 8.67
N GLY A 87 -2.87 15.69 7.56
CA GLY A 87 -2.14 16.97 7.55
C GLY A 87 -0.69 16.84 8.05
N ALA A 88 -0.12 15.64 8.03
CA ALA A 88 1.22 15.35 8.54
C ALA A 88 2.26 15.29 7.40
N PRO A 89 3.57 15.42 7.69
CA PRO A 89 4.64 15.35 6.69
C PRO A 89 4.56 14.09 5.81
N ASP A 90 4.78 14.22 4.49
CA ASP A 90 4.61 13.14 3.50
C ASP A 90 5.82 12.98 2.55
N ASN A 91 7.03 13.29 3.02
CA ASN A 91 8.25 13.32 2.22
C ASN A 91 8.94 11.95 2.03
N TYR A 92 8.31 10.84 2.42
CA TYR A 92 8.83 9.48 2.19
C TYR A 92 8.93 9.12 0.69
N THR A 93 10.09 8.67 0.24
CA THR A 93 10.41 8.41 -1.17
C THR A 93 10.48 6.91 -1.53
N LEU A 94 10.62 6.60 -2.83
CA LEU A 94 10.83 5.22 -3.28
C LEU A 94 12.22 4.73 -2.87
N GLU A 95 13.21 5.61 -2.96
CA GLU A 95 14.58 5.38 -2.55
C GLU A 95 14.65 5.02 -1.07
N ASP A 96 13.94 5.76 -0.20
CA ASP A 96 13.83 5.45 1.22
C ASP A 96 13.24 4.05 1.47
N TYR A 97 12.22 3.67 0.71
CA TYR A 97 11.57 2.37 0.86
C TYR A 97 12.46 1.20 0.40
N LEU A 98 13.22 1.39 -0.68
CA LEU A 98 14.17 0.38 -1.16
C LEU A 98 15.33 0.20 -0.17
N GLU A 99 15.86 1.30 0.38
CA GLU A 99 16.87 1.27 1.45
C GLU A 99 16.33 0.54 2.69
N LEU A 100 15.12 0.89 3.13
CA LEU A 100 14.46 0.26 4.28
C LEU A 100 14.25 -1.24 4.06
N LYS A 101 13.81 -1.66 2.86
CA LYS A 101 13.66 -3.09 2.50
C LYS A 101 15.00 -3.82 2.55
N ALA A 102 16.05 -3.20 2.02
CA ALA A 102 17.40 -3.78 2.03
C ALA A 102 17.91 -3.94 3.47
N PHE A 103 17.71 -2.92 4.31
CA PHE A 103 18.07 -2.96 5.73
C PHE A 103 17.28 -4.05 6.50
N ALA A 104 15.96 -4.09 6.33
CA ALA A 104 15.11 -5.08 7.00
C ALA A 104 15.44 -6.52 6.55
N ASN A 105 15.87 -6.70 5.30
CA ASN A 105 16.31 -7.98 4.73
C ASN A 105 15.36 -9.14 5.07
N GLY A 106 14.05 -8.92 4.87
CA GLY A 106 13.01 -9.91 5.14
C GLY A 106 12.81 -10.23 6.63
N ARG A 107 13.21 -9.35 7.55
CA ARG A 107 12.98 -9.47 8.99
C ARG A 107 12.12 -8.33 9.52
N CYS A 108 11.23 -8.65 10.45
CA CYS A 108 10.48 -7.65 11.19
C CYS A 108 11.45 -6.81 12.04
N MET A 109 11.32 -5.49 11.93
CA MET A 109 12.17 -4.52 12.63
C MET A 109 11.86 -4.40 14.14
N ILE A 110 10.89 -5.14 14.66
CA ILE A 110 10.59 -5.17 16.11
C ILE A 110 10.83 -6.58 16.69
N SER A 111 10.30 -7.62 16.05
CA SER A 111 10.36 -9.00 16.56
C SER A 111 11.52 -9.83 16.02
N GLY A 112 12.23 -9.36 14.99
CA GLY A 112 13.30 -10.11 14.32
C GLY A 112 12.80 -11.29 13.45
N LYS A 113 11.49 -11.57 13.47
CA LYS A 113 10.86 -12.67 12.72
C LYS A 113 11.12 -12.52 11.22
N LYS A 114 11.66 -13.59 10.61
CA LYS A 114 11.82 -13.68 9.15
C LYS A 114 10.46 -13.90 8.48
N THR A 115 10.17 -13.11 7.44
CA THR A 115 8.95 -13.24 6.63
C THR A 115 9.09 -12.48 5.32
N ASP A 116 8.42 -12.95 4.27
CA ASP A 116 8.27 -12.28 2.98
C ASP A 116 7.09 -11.27 2.97
N LYS A 117 6.25 -11.29 4.02
CA LYS A 117 5.03 -10.46 4.15
C LYS A 117 5.21 -9.33 5.16
N LEU A 118 6.27 -8.55 5.02
CA LEU A 118 6.45 -7.34 5.84
C LEU A 118 5.44 -6.25 5.46
N GLN A 119 4.94 -5.56 6.48
CA GLN A 119 3.99 -4.46 6.37
C GLN A 119 4.67 -3.16 6.79
N VAL A 120 4.32 -2.08 6.10
CA VAL A 120 4.79 -0.74 6.45
C VAL A 120 4.00 -0.22 7.65
N ASP A 121 4.71 0.15 8.70
CA ASP A 121 4.16 0.73 9.93
C ASP A 121 4.90 2.04 10.29
N HIS A 122 4.29 2.85 11.13
CA HIS A 122 4.81 4.11 11.60
C HIS A 122 5.31 3.98 13.05
N VAL A 123 6.55 4.35 13.35
CA VAL A 123 7.10 4.37 14.72
C VAL A 123 6.21 5.22 15.62
N MET A 124 5.91 6.43 15.17
CA MET A 124 4.88 7.30 15.72
C MET A 124 3.70 7.32 14.75
N THR A 125 2.55 6.77 15.19
CA THR A 125 1.33 6.63 14.38
C THR A 125 0.87 7.94 13.73
N LEU A 126 0.23 7.85 12.56
CA LEU A 126 -0.36 9.01 11.87
C LEU A 126 -1.50 9.66 12.67
N SER A 127 -2.23 8.89 13.49
CA SER A 127 -3.37 9.41 14.25
C SER A 127 -3.01 10.51 15.25
N LYS A 128 -1.74 10.58 15.67
CA LYS A 128 -1.23 11.64 16.54
C LYS A 128 -0.82 12.92 15.80
N LYS A 129 -0.78 12.90 14.47
CA LYS A 129 -0.57 14.10 13.63
C LYS A 129 0.77 14.85 13.83
N VAL A 130 1.80 14.21 14.43
CA VAL A 130 3.10 14.85 14.69
C VAL A 130 4.13 14.60 13.59
N LEU A 131 4.52 13.34 13.32
CA LEU A 131 5.66 13.03 12.45
C LEU A 131 5.33 12.70 10.99
N GLY A 132 4.18 12.09 10.70
CA GLY A 132 3.78 11.76 9.33
C GLY A 132 4.54 10.58 8.72
N SER A 133 4.53 10.47 7.39
CA SER A 133 5.24 9.45 6.62
C SER A 133 6.59 10.00 6.15
N THR A 134 7.64 9.71 6.93
CA THR A 134 9.02 10.16 6.71
C THR A 134 10.00 9.00 6.89
N LYS A 135 11.22 9.10 6.32
CA LYS A 135 12.25 8.05 6.43
C LYS A 135 12.52 7.63 7.88
N GLY A 136 12.56 8.61 8.78
CA GLY A 136 12.80 8.46 10.20
C GLY A 136 11.62 8.00 11.05
N ASN A 137 10.44 7.80 10.46
CA ASN A 137 9.22 7.39 11.17
C ASN A 137 8.59 6.12 10.57
N ILE A 138 9.15 5.55 9.51
CA ILE A 138 8.62 4.37 8.82
C ILE A 138 9.48 3.15 9.13
N ILE A 139 8.84 2.03 9.46
CA ILE A 139 9.48 0.72 9.69
C ILE A 139 8.73 -0.40 8.96
N LEU A 140 9.39 -1.55 8.84
CA LEU A 140 8.81 -2.79 8.30
C LEU A 140 8.61 -3.81 9.40
N VAL A 141 7.37 -4.23 9.62
CA VAL A 141 7.00 -5.16 10.69
C VAL A 141 6.23 -6.36 10.14
N CYS A 142 6.24 -7.48 10.87
CA CYS A 142 5.38 -8.61 10.54
C CYS A 142 3.92 -8.29 10.90
N GLU A 143 3.00 -9.07 10.33
CA GLU A 143 1.56 -8.88 10.53
C GLU A 143 1.17 -8.92 12.01
N GLU A 144 1.75 -9.82 12.80
CA GLU A 144 1.45 -9.97 14.23
C GLU A 144 1.80 -8.70 15.01
N VAL A 145 2.98 -8.13 14.74
CA VAL A 145 3.41 -6.87 15.37
C VAL A 145 2.52 -5.72 14.93
N ASN A 146 2.23 -5.59 13.63
CA ASN A 146 1.38 -4.52 13.11
C ASN A 146 -0.03 -4.56 13.72
N GLN A 147 -0.65 -5.74 13.78
CA GLN A 147 -1.98 -5.94 14.37
C GLN A 147 -2.01 -5.69 15.87
N ALA A 148 -0.93 -6.03 16.59
CA ALA A 148 -0.82 -5.79 18.02
C ALA A 148 -0.61 -4.30 18.33
N LYS A 149 0.25 -3.63 17.56
CA LYS A 149 0.59 -2.22 17.70
C LYS A 149 -0.56 -1.29 17.31
N ARG A 150 -1.28 -1.58 16.23
CA ARG A 150 -2.41 -0.77 15.73
C ARG A 150 -2.04 0.71 15.56
N ASP A 151 -2.74 1.57 16.27
CA ASP A 151 -2.59 3.02 16.31
C ASP A 151 -1.73 3.48 17.50
N MET A 152 -1.09 2.57 18.23
CA MET A 152 -0.10 2.95 19.24
C MET A 152 1.20 3.41 18.57
N SER A 153 1.89 4.32 19.24
CA SER A 153 3.30 4.56 18.98
C SER A 153 4.17 3.36 19.38
N LEU A 154 5.45 3.41 19.04
CA LEU A 154 6.42 2.43 19.50
C LEU A 154 6.50 2.43 21.03
N PHE A 155 6.53 3.59 21.69
CA PHE A 155 6.62 3.66 23.16
C PHE A 155 5.37 3.10 23.83
N GLU A 156 4.18 3.50 23.38
CA GLU A 156 2.92 2.95 23.87
C GLU A 156 2.85 1.44 23.64
N PHE A 157 3.28 0.97 22.47
CA PHE A 157 3.29 -0.46 22.17
C PHE A 157 4.20 -1.21 23.13
N LEU A 158 5.45 -0.77 23.33
CA LEU A 158 6.42 -1.40 24.22
C LEU A 158 5.97 -1.43 25.69
N GLN A 159 5.15 -0.46 26.11
CA GLN A 159 4.56 -0.41 27.46
C GLN A 159 3.25 -1.23 27.56
N SER A 160 2.66 -1.62 26.43
CA SER A 160 1.39 -2.35 26.41
C SER A 160 1.60 -3.86 26.59
N GLU A 161 0.61 -4.51 27.22
CA GLU A 161 0.53 -5.97 27.30
C GLU A 161 0.50 -6.66 25.92
N ARG A 162 0.08 -5.93 24.87
CA ARG A 162 0.04 -6.45 23.49
C ARG A 162 1.42 -6.68 22.89
N SER A 163 2.48 -6.10 23.47
CA SER A 163 3.86 -6.34 23.01
C SER A 163 4.48 -7.61 23.57
N ARG A 164 3.85 -8.25 24.57
CA ARG A 164 4.43 -9.42 25.25
C ARG A 164 4.68 -10.56 24.25
N GLY A 165 5.93 -10.98 24.16
CA GLY A 165 6.37 -12.04 23.24
C GLY A 165 6.53 -11.62 21.77
N LEU A 166 6.36 -10.34 21.44
CA LEU A 166 6.49 -9.80 20.08
C LEU A 166 7.70 -8.88 19.89
N VAL A 167 8.49 -8.65 20.93
CA VAL A 167 9.63 -7.73 20.89
C VAL A 167 10.92 -8.52 21.09
N ASP A 168 11.83 -8.37 20.13
CA ASP A 168 13.20 -8.83 20.25
C ASP A 168 14.11 -7.62 20.53
N ARG A 169 14.82 -7.64 21.64
CA ARG A 169 15.57 -6.47 22.14
C ARG A 169 16.71 -6.08 21.20
N GLU A 170 17.46 -7.06 20.70
CA GLU A 170 18.61 -6.83 19.82
C GLU A 170 18.15 -6.27 18.47
N GLN A 171 17.08 -6.84 17.90
CA GLN A 171 16.48 -6.34 16.68
C GLN A 171 15.91 -4.93 16.86
N LEU A 172 15.24 -4.66 17.99
CA LEU A 172 14.72 -3.33 18.28
C LEU A 172 15.86 -2.30 18.38
N GLU A 173 16.97 -2.64 19.04
CA GLU A 173 18.14 -1.76 19.13
C GLU A 173 18.72 -1.46 17.73
N ARG A 174 18.84 -2.48 16.87
CA ARG A 174 19.28 -2.28 15.47
C ARG A 174 18.35 -1.35 14.70
N THR A 175 17.04 -1.47 14.94
CA THR A 175 16.03 -0.61 14.32
C THR A 175 16.13 0.83 14.81
N ILE A 176 16.31 1.05 16.12
CA ILE A 176 16.50 2.41 16.67
C ILE A 176 17.76 3.05 16.10
N ARG A 177 18.87 2.31 15.96
CA ARG A 177 20.10 2.82 15.33
C ARG A 177 19.86 3.25 13.88
N TYR A 178 19.21 2.40 13.08
CA TYR A 178 18.85 2.75 11.70
C TYR A 178 17.98 4.00 11.62
N LEU A 179 16.96 4.12 12.48
CA LEU A 179 16.08 5.28 12.49
C LEU A 179 16.81 6.54 12.94
N ALA A 180 17.71 6.43 13.91
CA ALA A 180 18.54 7.55 14.35
C ALA A 180 19.44 8.05 13.21
N ASP A 181 20.14 7.14 12.53
CA ASP A 181 20.97 7.48 11.36
C ASP A 181 20.14 8.12 10.25
N ALA A 182 18.92 7.62 10.00
CA ALA A 182 17.99 8.19 9.02
C ALA A 182 17.51 9.61 9.36
N ASN A 183 17.63 10.04 10.62
CA ASN A 183 17.35 11.41 11.07
C ASN A 183 18.61 12.24 11.31
N GLY A 184 19.80 11.70 11.05
CA GLY A 184 21.07 12.37 11.37
C GLY A 184 21.28 12.56 12.88
N MET A 185 20.79 11.62 13.69
CA MET A 185 20.81 11.65 15.15
C MET A 185 21.59 10.45 15.70
N THR A 186 22.12 10.59 16.90
CA THR A 186 22.51 9.45 17.73
C THR A 186 21.27 8.69 18.22
N PRO A 187 21.40 7.41 18.62
CA PRO A 187 20.26 6.66 19.18
C PRO A 187 19.58 7.35 20.36
N GLN A 188 20.34 8.01 21.23
CA GLN A 188 19.76 8.74 22.37
C GLN A 188 18.97 9.97 21.91
N GLU A 189 19.54 10.78 21.02
CA GLU A 189 18.86 11.96 20.48
C GLU A 189 17.56 11.60 19.76
N TYR A 190 17.55 10.46 19.05
CA TYR A 190 16.36 9.95 18.39
C TYR A 190 15.28 9.52 19.39
N LEU A 191 15.66 8.84 20.48
CA LEU A 191 14.71 8.49 21.55
C LEU A 191 14.15 9.75 22.23
N ASP A 192 14.99 10.75 22.51
CA ASP A 192 14.55 12.01 23.09
C ASP A 192 13.62 12.78 22.13
N PHE A 193 13.90 12.71 20.83
CA PHE A 193 13.03 13.26 19.78
C PHE A 193 11.67 12.58 19.76
N LEU A 194 11.61 11.24 19.81
CA LEU A 194 10.36 10.50 19.91
C LEU A 194 9.59 10.86 21.18
N TYR A 195 10.28 11.01 22.31
CA TYR A 195 9.66 11.40 23.58
C TYR A 195 9.01 12.79 23.48
N ARG A 196 9.71 13.77 22.90
CA ARG A 196 9.12 15.10 22.66
C ARG A 196 7.94 15.06 21.71
N ALA A 197 7.97 14.20 20.69
CA ALA A 197 6.86 14.01 19.77
C ALA A 197 5.63 13.40 20.48
N GLU A 198 5.83 12.54 21.47
CA GLU A 198 4.75 12.02 22.32
C GLU A 198 4.10 13.09 23.18
N GLU A 199 4.90 13.92 23.85
CA GLU A 199 4.38 15.02 24.67
C GLU A 199 3.57 15.99 23.82
N LEU A 200 4.11 16.39 22.66
CA LEU A 200 3.37 17.25 21.73
C LEU A 200 2.05 16.61 21.26
N ALA A 201 2.03 15.29 21.03
CA ALA A 201 0.80 14.60 20.66
C ALA A 201 -0.26 14.63 21.78
N LYS A 202 0.15 14.56 23.05
CA LYS A 202 -0.73 14.70 24.20
C LYS A 202 -1.29 16.12 24.27
N ASP A 203 -0.43 17.14 24.17
CA ASP A 203 -0.83 18.55 24.20
C ASP A 203 -1.84 18.87 23.10
N ILE A 204 -1.60 18.40 21.87
CA ILE A 204 -2.52 18.56 20.74
C ILE A 204 -3.87 17.91 21.05
N LYS A 205 -3.87 16.71 21.60
CA LYS A 205 -5.10 15.99 21.94
C LYS A 205 -5.90 16.73 23.01
N GLU A 206 -5.25 17.15 24.09
CA GLU A 206 -5.88 17.91 25.18
C GLU A 206 -6.46 19.23 24.69
N PHE A 207 -5.73 19.96 23.82
CA PHE A 207 -6.21 21.19 23.21
C PHE A 207 -7.54 20.98 22.47
N PHE A 208 -7.61 20.00 21.55
CA PHE A 208 -8.83 19.73 20.79
C PHE A 208 -9.96 19.15 21.65
N GLU A 209 -9.65 18.36 22.68
CA GLU A 209 -10.67 17.88 23.63
C GLU A 209 -11.30 19.01 24.42
N ASN A 210 -10.51 20.02 24.79
CA ASN A 210 -11.00 21.20 25.52
C ASN A 210 -11.81 22.13 24.61
N GLU A 211 -11.40 22.36 23.36
CA GLU A 211 -12.21 23.12 22.39
C GLU A 211 -13.57 22.47 22.12
N ASN A 212 -13.61 21.13 22.00
CA ASN A 212 -14.86 20.40 21.77
C ASN A 212 -15.80 20.39 22.99
N LYS A 213 -15.30 20.65 24.20
CA LYS A 213 -16.12 20.80 25.41
C LYS A 213 -16.62 22.24 25.62
N ALA A 214 -15.96 23.22 25.00
CA ALA A 214 -16.30 24.64 25.10
C ALA A 214 -17.34 25.08 24.04
N ASN A 215 -17.55 24.27 23.00
CA ASN A 215 -18.58 24.44 21.96
C ASN A 215 -19.78 23.50 22.20
#